data_AF-A0A1Y3BSZ5-F1
#
_entry.id   AF-A0A1Y3BSZ5-F1
#
_cell.length_a   1.000
_cell.length_b   1.000
_cell.length_c   1.000
_cell.angle_alpha   90.00
_cell.angle_beta   90.00
_cell.angle_gamma   90.00
#
_symmetry.space_group_name_H-M   'P 1'
#
loop_
_entity.id
_entity.type
_entity.pdbx_description
1 polymer ?
#
loop_
_entity_poly.entity_id
_entity_poly.type
_entity_poly.pdbx_seq_one_letter_code
_entity_poly.pdbx_strand_id
1 'polypeptide(L)'
;MRRIRSDCRLRKDKKRKTILTISDEGVRIALSNDYGGKKMKQQSINNNNTNNLIITHHPIHRIFYVSHDSLDLHIFSYIAREGSLFRCFVFKAAKQLSILYVQLGKHLNYAIK
;
A
#
# COMPACT_ATOMS: atom_id res chain seq x y z
N MET A 1 -7.51 12.55 0.95
CA MET A 1 -6.76 12.28 2.20
C MET A 1 -7.47 12.77 3.47
N ARG A 2 -7.64 14.09 3.70
CA ARG A 2 -8.23 14.62 4.95
C ARG A 2 -9.61 14.05 5.28
N ARG A 3 -10.56 14.09 4.33
CA ARG A 3 -11.91 13.50 4.50
C ARG A 3 -11.84 12.02 4.92
N ILE A 4 -11.14 11.18 4.14
CA ILE A 4 -10.96 9.74 4.42
C ILE A 4 -10.39 9.50 5.84
N ARG A 5 -9.40 10.29 6.27
CA ARG A 5 -8.83 10.20 7.62
C ARG A 5 -9.85 10.57 8.70
N SER A 6 -10.56 11.69 8.51
CA SER A 6 -11.59 12.15 9.44
C SER A 6 -12.70 11.12 9.58
N ASP A 7 -13.20 10.60 8.47
CA ASP A 7 -14.25 9.59 8.43
C ASP A 7 -13.81 8.29 9.13
N CYS A 8 -12.59 7.81 8.84
CA CYS A 8 -11.99 6.66 9.53
C CYS A 8 -11.88 6.88 11.04
N ARG A 9 -11.53 8.11 11.48
CA ARG A 9 -11.45 8.46 12.90
C ARG A 9 -12.83 8.48 13.57
N LEU A 10 -13.82 9.07 12.89
CA LEU A 10 -15.20 9.17 13.38
C LEU A 10 -15.84 7.78 13.52
N ARG A 11 -15.66 6.91 12.52
CA ARG A 11 -16.16 5.53 12.54
C ARG A 11 -15.34 4.58 13.43
N LYS A 12 -14.18 5.03 13.94
CA LYS A 12 -13.21 4.22 14.70
C LYS A 12 -12.77 2.96 13.92
N ASP A 13 -12.65 3.09 12.61
CA ASP A 13 -12.27 1.97 11.74
C ASP A 13 -10.84 1.49 12.07
N LYS A 14 -10.67 0.18 12.27
CA LYS A 14 -9.34 -0.41 12.41
C LYS A 14 -8.58 -0.30 11.08
N LYS A 15 -7.41 0.34 11.12
CA LYS A 15 -6.50 0.41 9.96
C LYS A 15 -5.92 -0.96 9.69
N ARG A 16 -5.82 -1.33 8.41
CA ARG A 16 -5.26 -2.63 8.01
C ARG A 16 -3.77 -2.48 7.74
N LYS A 17 -2.97 -3.41 8.29
CA LYS A 17 -1.55 -3.49 7.98
C LYS A 17 -1.39 -4.08 6.59
N THR A 18 -0.79 -3.32 5.67
CA THR A 18 -0.67 -3.72 4.27
C THR A 18 0.73 -3.41 3.76
N ILE A 19 1.19 -4.23 2.83
CA ILE A 19 2.42 -4.03 2.09
C ILE A 19 2.05 -3.42 0.74
N LEU A 20 2.59 -2.24 0.46
CA LEU A 20 2.56 -1.61 -0.86
C LEU A 20 3.86 -1.92 -1.59
N THR A 21 3.75 -2.46 -2.80
CA THR A 21 4.86 -2.63 -3.73
C THR A 21 4.62 -1.77 -4.96
N ILE A 22 5.61 -0.98 -5.34
CA ILE A 22 5.57 -0.09 -6.51
C ILE A 22 6.69 -0.50 -7.45
N SER A 23 6.35 -0.77 -8.71
CA SER A 23 7.28 -1.11 -9.80
C SER A 23 6.86 -0.42 -11.09
N ASP A 24 7.62 -0.64 -12.17
CA ASP A 24 7.30 -0.24 -13.53
C ASP A 24 5.95 -0.82 -14.01
N GLU A 25 5.62 -2.04 -13.59
CA GLU A 25 4.31 -2.67 -13.84
C GLU A 25 3.13 -1.94 -13.15
N GLY A 26 3.38 -1.22 -12.07
CA GLY A 26 2.36 -0.47 -11.34
C GLY A 26 2.40 -0.66 -9.82
N VAL A 27 1.23 -0.63 -9.20
CA VAL A 27 1.06 -0.63 -7.74
C VAL A 27 0.31 -1.87 -7.28
N ARG A 28 0.94 -2.65 -6.40
CA ARG A 28 0.37 -3.85 -5.76
C ARG A 28 0.19 -3.63 -4.27
N ILE A 29 -0.96 -4.01 -3.75
CA ILE A 29 -1.27 -3.96 -2.32
C ILE A 29 -1.59 -5.37 -1.84
N ALA A 30 -0.87 -5.82 -0.82
CA ALA A 30 -1.12 -7.10 -0.16
C ALA A 30 -1.34 -6.88 1.35
N LEU A 31 -2.06 -7.78 2.01
CA LEU A 31 -2.11 -7.81 3.47
C LEU A 31 -0.72 -8.13 4.02
N SER A 32 -0.32 -7.43 5.09
CA SER A 32 0.86 -7.82 5.86
C SER A 32 0.45 -8.96 6.78
N ASN A 33 0.77 -10.21 6.43
CA ASN A 33 0.76 -11.29 7.41
C ASN A 33 1.92 -10.99 8.37
N ASP A 34 1.63 -10.65 9.62
CA ASP A 34 2.67 -10.55 10.65
C ASP A 34 3.27 -11.95 10.89
N TYR A 35 4.24 -12.36 10.06
CA TYR A 35 5.24 -13.34 10.49
C TYR A 35 6.19 -12.60 11.44
N GLY A 36 5.86 -12.68 12.73
CA GLY A 36 6.85 -12.60 13.79
C GLY A 36 8.05 -13.46 13.42
N GLY A 37 9.25 -12.92 13.60
CA GLY A 37 10.45 -13.33 12.89
C GLY A 37 10.69 -14.83 12.77
N LYS A 38 10.95 -15.29 11.55
CA LYS A 38 11.88 -16.38 11.24
C LYS A 38 12.27 -16.26 9.78
N LYS A 39 13.56 -16.04 9.53
CA LYS A 39 14.19 -16.21 8.22
C LYS A 39 13.89 -17.65 7.77
N MET A 40 13.05 -17.87 6.76
CA MET A 40 13.02 -19.15 6.08
C MET A 40 14.19 -19.19 5.09
N LYS A 41 15.12 -20.08 5.42
CA LYS A 41 16.20 -20.59 4.57
C LYS A 41 15.67 -20.99 3.19
N GLN A 42 16.53 -20.82 2.19
CA GLN A 42 16.51 -21.55 0.91
C GLN A 42 15.94 -22.96 1.06
N GLN A 43 14.94 -23.31 0.24
CA GLN A 43 15.02 -24.49 -0.65
C GLN A 43 13.75 -24.69 -1.49
N SER A 44 14.01 -24.93 -2.77
CA SER A 44 13.30 -25.81 -3.72
C SER A 44 11.93 -25.43 -4.27
N ILE A 45 11.97 -25.23 -5.58
CA ILE A 45 10.93 -25.12 -6.60
C ILE A 45 9.91 -26.28 -6.52
N ASN A 46 8.62 -25.96 -6.29
CA ASN A 46 7.45 -26.34 -7.12
C ASN A 46 6.11 -26.09 -6.40
N ASN A 47 5.16 -25.50 -7.13
CA ASN A 47 3.71 -25.34 -6.86
C ASN A 47 3.24 -24.11 -6.02
N ASN A 48 3.27 -22.95 -6.67
CA ASN A 48 2.13 -22.01 -6.86
C ASN A 48 1.08 -21.84 -5.75
N ASN A 49 1.45 -21.53 -4.51
CA ASN A 49 0.51 -20.93 -3.54
C ASN A 49 1.23 -20.07 -2.50
N THR A 50 1.96 -19.05 -2.96
CA THR A 50 2.29 -17.92 -2.09
C THR A 50 1.03 -17.07 -1.94
N ASN A 51 0.15 -17.44 -1.02
CA ASN A 51 -1.05 -16.71 -0.63
C ASN A 51 -0.68 -15.41 0.11
N ASN A 52 0.16 -14.57 -0.49
CA ASN A 52 0.09 -13.14 -0.23
C ASN A 52 -1.27 -12.72 -0.80
N LEU A 53 -2.28 -12.61 0.06
CA LEU A 53 -3.63 -12.23 -0.36
C LEU A 53 -3.56 -10.81 -0.93
N ILE A 54 -3.38 -10.73 -2.25
CA ILE A 54 -3.34 -9.47 -2.99
C ILE A 54 -4.72 -8.85 -2.81
N ILE A 55 -4.76 -7.69 -2.16
CA ILE A 55 -5.99 -6.93 -1.95
C ILE A 55 -6.39 -6.28 -3.27
N THR A 56 -5.41 -5.69 -3.95
CA THR A 56 -5.62 -5.02 -5.23
C THR A 56 -4.31 -4.81 -5.99
N HIS A 57 -4.42 -4.72 -7.31
CA HIS A 57 -3.34 -4.42 -8.23
C HIS A 57 -3.83 -3.40 -9.25
N HIS A 58 -3.10 -2.29 -9.39
CA HIS A 58 -3.36 -1.27 -10.39
C HIS A 58 -2.14 -1.13 -11.30
N PRO A 59 -2.26 -1.49 -12.59
CA PRO A 59 -1.21 -1.20 -13.57
C PRO A 59 -0.86 0.28 -13.62
N ILE A 60 0.38 0.62 -13.99
CA ILE A 60 0.88 2.00 -13.98
C ILE A 60 -0.02 2.96 -14.78
N HIS A 61 -0.51 2.52 -15.94
CA HIS A 61 -1.38 3.30 -16.82
C HIS A 61 -2.79 3.57 -16.25
N ARG A 62 -3.14 2.96 -15.11
CA ARG A 62 -4.39 3.21 -14.39
C ARG A 62 -4.23 4.18 -13.22
N ILE A 63 -3.01 4.62 -12.92
CA ILE A 63 -2.72 5.55 -11.82
C ILE A 63 -2.67 6.95 -12.39
N PHE A 64 -3.57 7.80 -11.92
CA PHE A 64 -3.75 9.16 -12.48
C PHE A 64 -3.11 10.24 -11.62
N TYR A 65 -2.97 9.98 -10.33
CA TYR A 65 -2.48 10.95 -9.39
C TYR A 65 -1.79 10.28 -8.21
N VAL A 66 -0.69 10.86 -7.75
CA VAL A 66 0.05 10.46 -6.55
C VAL A 66 0.36 11.72 -5.75
N SER A 67 0.16 11.66 -4.44
CA SER A 67 0.37 12.81 -3.55
C SER A 67 0.73 12.41 -2.13
N HIS A 68 1.22 13.37 -1.37
CA HIS A 68 1.42 13.29 0.07
C HIS A 68 0.65 14.41 0.80
N ASP A 69 0.37 14.21 2.09
CA ASP A 69 -0.23 15.26 2.92
C ASP A 69 0.82 16.35 3.21
N SER A 70 0.45 17.61 3.00
CA SER A 70 1.36 18.75 3.17
C SER A 70 1.86 18.93 4.61
N LEU A 71 1.14 18.37 5.60
CA LEU A 71 1.47 18.49 7.02
C LEU A 71 1.99 17.18 7.63
N ASP A 72 1.86 16.05 6.93
CA ASP A 72 2.29 14.73 7.40
C ASP A 72 2.79 13.91 6.21
N LEU A 73 4.08 14.02 5.91
CA LEU A 73 4.74 13.32 4.79
C LEU A 73 4.69 11.78 4.93
N HIS A 74 4.33 11.24 6.09
CA HIS A 74 4.08 9.80 6.22
C HIS A 74 2.74 9.38 5.63
N ILE A 75 1.85 10.33 5.33
CA ILE A 75 0.57 10.06 4.71
C ILE A 75 0.68 10.38 3.24
N PHE A 76 0.41 9.37 2.43
CA PHE A 76 0.40 9.49 0.99
C PHE A 76 -0.83 8.80 0.42
N SER A 77 -1.14 9.14 -0.81
CA SER A 77 -2.25 8.58 -1.52
C SER A 77 -1.98 8.49 -3.01
N TYR A 78 -2.69 7.59 -3.66
CA TYR A 78 -2.79 7.58 -5.11
C TYR A 78 -4.27 7.45 -5.51
N ILE A 79 -4.58 7.92 -6.72
CA ILE A 79 -5.88 7.73 -7.34
C ILE A 79 -5.71 6.81 -8.53
N ALA A 80 -6.44 5.71 -8.54
CA ALA A 80 -6.49 4.79 -9.66
C ALA A 80 -7.90 4.68 -10.23
N ARG A 81 -7.96 4.36 -11.52
CA ARG A 81 -9.22 4.08 -12.21
C ARG A 81 -9.61 2.61 -12.05
N GLU A 82 -10.79 2.39 -11.49
CA GLU A 82 -11.42 1.09 -11.29
C GLU A 82 -12.75 1.08 -12.04
N GLY A 83 -12.74 0.57 -13.28
CA GLY A 83 -13.88 0.63 -14.19
C GLY A 83 -14.17 2.06 -14.68
N SER A 84 -15.38 2.55 -14.45
CA SER A 84 -15.81 3.92 -14.73
C SER A 84 -15.53 4.90 -13.60
N LEU A 85 -15.08 4.42 -12.43
CA LEU A 85 -14.89 5.23 -11.23
C LEU A 85 -13.41 5.43 -10.93
N PHE A 86 -13.11 6.50 -10.20
CA PHE A 86 -11.80 6.76 -9.63
C PHE A 86 -11.83 6.47 -8.13
N ARG A 87 -10.86 5.69 -7.65
CA ARG A 87 -10.73 5.36 -6.23
C ARG A 87 -9.43 5.94 -5.69
N CYS A 88 -9.55 6.68 -4.61
CA CYS A 88 -8.42 7.23 -3.86
C CYS A 88 -8.03 6.25 -2.76
N PHE A 89 -6.79 5.82 -2.75
CA PHE A 89 -6.21 4.96 -1.74
C PHE A 89 -5.31 5.78 -0.83
N VAL A 90 -5.54 5.74 0.48
CA VAL A 90 -4.80 6.55 1.46
C VAL A 90 -4.04 5.63 2.42
N PHE A 91 -2.76 5.91 2.60
CA PHE A 91 -1.86 5.10 3.41
C PHE A 91 -1.17 5.96 4.45
N LYS A 92 -0.74 5.32 5.53
CA LYS A 92 0.18 5.91 6.51
C LYS A 92 1.40 5.02 6.66
N ALA A 93 2.57 5.57 6.41
CA ALA A 93 3.84 4.87 6.60
C ALA A 93 4.17 4.74 8.10
N ALA A 94 4.77 3.60 8.47
CA ALA A 94 5.28 3.37 9.84
C ALA A 94 6.62 4.07 10.12
N LYS A 95 7.43 4.28 9.08
CA LYS A 95 8.72 4.97 9.13
C LYS A 95 8.69 6.21 8.24
N GLN A 96 9.62 7.14 8.46
CA GLN A 96 9.76 8.35 7.65
C GLN A 96 10.12 7.97 6.23
N LEU A 97 9.23 8.35 5.30
CA LEU A 97 9.50 8.30 3.88
C LEU A 97 10.43 9.46 3.55
N SER A 98 11.71 9.37 3.88
CA SER A 98 12.75 10.21 3.24
C SER A 98 12.94 9.86 1.76
N ILE A 99 12.08 8.99 1.20
CA ILE A 99 12.37 8.09 0.08
C ILE A 99 11.10 7.88 -0.77
N LEU A 100 10.28 8.92 -1.01
CA LEU A 100 9.37 8.87 -2.18
C LEU A 100 10.09 9.32 -3.47
N TYR A 101 11.29 9.90 -3.34
CA TYR A 101 12.09 10.42 -4.46
C TYR A 101 13.27 9.52 -4.89
N VAL A 102 13.59 8.43 -4.17
CA VAL A 102 14.77 7.60 -4.48
C VAL A 102 14.45 6.12 -4.25
N GLN A 103 14.42 5.28 -5.28
CA GLN A 103 14.28 3.81 -5.18
C GLN A 103 12.92 3.23 -4.74
N LEU A 104 12.17 2.77 -5.75
CA LEU A 104 11.76 1.37 -5.91
C LEU A 104 12.11 0.44 -4.73
N GLY A 105 11.09 0.02 -3.99
CA GLY A 105 11.17 -1.08 -3.04
C GLY A 105 11.41 -0.67 -1.58
N LYS A 106 10.32 -0.44 -0.83
CA LYS A 106 10.28 -0.69 0.63
C LYS A 106 8.84 -0.82 1.13
N HIS A 107 8.62 -1.88 1.90
CA HIS A 107 7.37 -2.28 2.53
C HIS A 107 6.72 -1.15 3.32
N LEU A 108 5.58 -0.68 2.83
CA LEU A 108 4.67 0.14 3.61
C LEU A 108 3.87 -0.71 4.58
N ASN A 109 3.26 -0.06 5.58
CA ASN A 109 2.76 -0.78 6.75
C ASN A 109 1.31 -0.45 7.11
N TYR A 110 0.64 0.58 6.56
CA TYR A 110 -0.77 0.81 6.89
C TYR A 110 -1.58 1.39 5.72
N ALA A 111 -2.74 0.77 5.43
CA ALA A 111 -3.77 1.30 4.54
C ALA A 111 -5.00 1.75 5.34
N ILE A 112 -5.53 2.91 4.99
CA ILE A 112 -6.84 3.39 5.41
C ILE A 112 -7.77 3.12 4.22
N LYS A 113 -8.76 2.25 4.43
CA LYS A 113 -9.76 1.91 3.41
C LYS A 113 -10.59 3.13 3.03
#